data_AF-A0A3M1Y4C0-F1
#
_entry.id   AF-A0A3M1Y4C0-F1
#
_cell.length_a   1.000
_cell.length_b   1.000
_cell.length_c   1.000
_cell.angle_alpha   90.00
_cell.angle_beta   90.00
_cell.angle_gamma   90.00
#
_symmetry.space_group_name_H-M   'P 1'
#
loop_
_entity.id
_entity.type
_entity.pdbx_description
1 polymer ?
#
loop_
_entity_poly.entity_id
_entity_poly.type
_entity_poly.pdbx_seq_one_letter_code
_entity_poly.pdbx_strand_id
1 'polypeptide(L)'
;MPLMRILLRIARAVLQSVIGQITQQLNVVENQVQARLKSYVQEVLGGVWTGQGADRFVETVNNEAMNLLNGITEQVSFTRNCITQALDIMDQADQQARSLVENLIDVFQSI
;
A
#
# COMPACT_ATOMS: atom_id res chain seq x y z
N MET A 1 -26.54 19.75 1.87
CA MET A 1 -25.64 19.55 3.03
C MET A 1 -24.16 19.71 2.62
N PRO A 2 -23.61 20.93 2.64
CA PRO A 2 -22.23 21.20 2.22
C PRO A 2 -21.16 20.61 3.17
N LEU A 3 -21.46 20.51 4.47
CA LEU A 3 -20.53 19.98 5.49
C LEU A 3 -20.18 18.51 5.26
N MET A 4 -21.15 17.65 4.98
CA MET A 4 -20.90 16.22 4.74
C MET A 4 -20.03 15.99 3.49
N ARG A 5 -20.21 16.82 2.46
CA ARG A 5 -19.40 16.79 1.24
C ARG A 5 -17.96 17.26 1.48
N ILE A 6 -17.77 18.25 2.35
CA ILE A 6 -16.44 18.71 2.79
C ILE A 6 -15.75 17.60 3.57
N LEU A 7 -16.45 16.96 4.51
CA LEU A 7 -15.89 15.86 5.31
C LEU A 7 -15.50 14.65 4.46
N LEU A 8 -16.32 14.26 3.47
CA LEU A 8 -15.99 13.17 2.53
C LEU A 8 -14.76 13.50 1.67
N ARG A 9 -14.63 14.76 1.21
CA ARG A 9 -13.44 15.22 0.49
C ARG A 9 -12.19 15.21 1.35
N ILE A 10 -12.29 15.65 2.62
CA ILE A 10 -11.18 15.61 3.57
C ILE A 10 -10.77 14.16 3.84
N ALA A 11 -11.74 13.27 4.10
CA ALA A 11 -11.48 11.85 4.31
C ALA A 11 -10.76 11.22 3.10
N ARG A 12 -11.20 11.54 1.87
CA ARG A 12 -10.53 11.09 0.63
C ARG A 12 -9.09 11.57 0.57
N ALA A 13 -8.84 12.86 0.85
CA ALA A 13 -7.49 13.42 0.81
C ALA A 13 -6.56 12.78 1.84
N VAL A 14 -7.06 12.51 3.06
CA VAL A 14 -6.30 11.82 4.11
C VAL A 14 -5.95 10.40 3.68
N LEU A 15 -6.92 9.63 3.17
CA LEU A 15 -6.68 8.26 2.72
C LEU A 15 -5.72 8.20 1.53
N GLN A 16 -5.81 9.13 0.58
CA GLN A 16 -4.85 9.27 -0.51
C GLN A 16 -3.43 9.58 -0.01
N SER A 17 -3.30 10.45 1.00
CA SER A 17 -2.01 10.72 1.64
C SER A 17 -1.44 9.45 2.30
N VAL A 18 -2.27 8.67 2.99
CA VAL A 18 -1.86 7.40 3.62
C VAL A 18 -1.41 6.39 2.55
N ILE A 19 -2.14 6.25 1.44
CA ILE A 19 -1.70 5.41 0.30
C ILE A 19 -0.33 5.87 -0.22
N GLY A 20 -0.11 7.18 -0.33
CA GLY A 20 1.17 7.74 -0.75
C GLY A 20 2.32 7.34 0.19
N GLN A 21 2.11 7.46 1.50
CA GLN A 21 3.10 7.05 2.51
C GLN A 21 3.37 5.54 2.49
N ILE A 22 2.33 4.72 2.35
CA ILE A 22 2.43 3.26 2.22
C ILE A 22 3.27 2.89 0.98
N THR A 23 3.02 3.56 -0.14
CA THR A 23 3.76 3.32 -1.39
C THR A 23 5.24 3.70 -1.26
N GLN A 24 5.54 4.79 -0.56
CA GLN A 24 6.93 5.16 -0.26
C GLN A 24 7.63 4.12 0.61
N GLN A 25 6.95 3.59 1.62
CA GLN A 25 7.51 2.54 2.48
C GLN A 25 7.81 1.26 1.69
N LEU A 26 6.92 0.85 0.77
CA LEU A 26 7.19 -0.26 -0.15
C LEU A 26 8.47 -0.03 -0.95
N ASN A 27 8.61 1.15 -1.57
CA ASN A 27 9.79 1.47 -2.37
C ASN A 27 11.08 1.42 -1.54
N VAL A 28 11.04 1.82 -0.27
CA VAL A 28 12.20 1.73 0.64
C VAL A 28 12.54 0.27 0.93
N VAL A 29 11.56 -0.55 1.29
CA VAL A 29 11.77 -1.97 1.61
C VAL A 29 12.31 -2.74 0.40
N GLU A 30 11.70 -2.60 -0.76
CA GLU A 30 12.11 -3.29 -1.98
C GLU A 30 13.49 -2.80 -2.47
N ASN A 31 13.65 -1.50 -2.68
CA ASN A 31 14.82 -0.99 -3.39
C ASN A 31 16.02 -0.70 -2.49
N GLN A 32 15.79 -0.33 -1.22
CA GLN A 32 16.89 0.04 -0.33
C GLN A 32 17.32 -1.12 0.56
N VAL A 33 16.39 -1.98 0.96
CA VAL A 33 16.69 -3.09 1.88
C VAL A 33 16.93 -4.38 1.10
N GLN A 34 15.97 -4.86 0.31
CA GLN A 34 16.16 -6.13 -0.41
C GLN A 34 17.31 -6.06 -1.40
N ALA A 35 17.40 -5.00 -2.22
CA ALA A 35 18.48 -4.87 -3.19
C ALA A 35 19.86 -4.82 -2.51
N ARG A 36 19.98 -4.09 -1.39
CA ARG A 36 21.23 -3.99 -0.63
C ARG A 36 21.61 -5.33 0.01
N LEU A 37 20.66 -6.05 0.59
CA LEU A 37 20.92 -7.40 1.14
C LEU A 37 21.35 -8.38 0.04
N LYS A 38 20.73 -8.32 -1.15
CA LYS A 38 21.17 -9.11 -2.32
C LYS A 38 22.60 -8.75 -2.72
N SER A 39 22.95 -7.46 -2.71
CA SER A 39 24.32 -7.02 -3.04
C SER A 39 25.35 -7.58 -2.06
N TYR A 40 25.08 -7.56 -0.75
CA TYR A 40 25.98 -8.14 0.24
C TYR A 40 26.13 -9.65 0.06
N VAL A 41 25.03 -10.36 -0.21
CA VAL A 41 25.10 -11.80 -0.52
C VAL A 41 25.96 -12.06 -1.75
N GLN A 42 25.84 -11.24 -2.80
CA GLN A 42 26.66 -11.37 -4.01
C GLN A 42 28.16 -11.12 -3.75
N GLU A 43 28.49 -10.12 -2.94
CA GLU A 43 29.88 -9.86 -2.53
C GLU A 43 30.48 -11.04 -1.76
N VAL A 44 29.69 -11.62 -0.85
CA VAL A 44 30.10 -12.81 -0.07
C VAL A 44 30.30 -14.02 -0.98
N LEU A 45 29.36 -14.29 -1.89
CA LEU A 45 29.48 -15.35 -2.90
C LEU A 45 30.64 -15.11 -3.88
N GLY A 46 31.01 -13.85 -4.11
CA GLY A 46 32.16 -13.43 -4.90
C GLY A 46 33.52 -13.68 -4.22
N GLY A 47 33.52 -14.21 -2.99
CA GLY A 47 34.73 -14.59 -2.27
C GLY A 47 35.35 -13.46 -1.44
N VAL A 48 34.66 -12.31 -1.28
CA VAL A 48 35.11 -11.24 -0.36
C VAL A 48 35.13 -11.74 1.08
N TRP A 49 34.25 -12.69 1.41
CA TRP A 49 34.21 -13.39 2.69
C TRP A 49 33.96 -14.88 2.49
N THR A 50 34.79 -15.72 3.10
CA THR A 50 34.75 -17.17 2.94
C THR A 50 34.76 -17.89 4.28
N GLY A 51 34.17 -19.09 4.32
CA GLY A 51 34.14 -19.98 5.48
C GLY A 51 32.75 -20.16 6.06
N GLN A 52 32.61 -20.99 7.10
CA GLN A 52 31.32 -21.42 7.64
C GLN A 52 30.39 -20.25 8.04
N GLY A 53 30.97 -19.14 8.52
CA GLY A 53 30.19 -17.93 8.85
C GLY A 53 29.62 -17.23 7.61
N ALA A 54 30.36 -17.22 6.50
CA ALA A 54 29.91 -16.66 5.22
C ALA A 54 28.78 -17.50 4.63
N ASP A 55 28.91 -18.82 4.65
CA ASP A 55 27.88 -19.75 4.17
C ASP A 55 26.58 -19.59 4.97
N ARG A 56 26.69 -19.54 6.31
CA ARG A 56 25.54 -19.35 7.19
C ARG A 56 24.89 -17.98 7.02
N PHE A 57 25.68 -16.94 6.78
CA PHE A 57 25.14 -15.61 6.45
C PHE A 57 24.31 -15.65 5.17
N VAL A 58 24.85 -16.22 4.09
CA VAL A 58 24.14 -16.35 2.82
C VAL A 58 22.84 -17.14 2.99
N GLU A 59 22.90 -18.23 3.76
CA GLU A 59 21.73 -19.05 4.08
C GLU A 59 20.68 -18.27 4.86
N THR A 60 21.03 -17.63 5.98
CA THR A 60 20.10 -16.85 6.80
C THR A 60 19.51 -15.67 6.03
N VAL A 61 20.31 -14.96 5.22
CA VAL A 61 19.79 -13.84 4.43
C VAL A 61 18.79 -14.32 3.39
N ASN A 62 19.11 -15.38 2.65
CA ASN A 62 18.23 -15.89 1.60
C ASN A 62 16.96 -16.57 2.15
N ASN A 63 17.09 -17.33 3.24
CA ASN A 63 15.99 -18.16 3.74
C ASN A 63 15.14 -17.48 4.83
N GLU A 64 15.70 -16.54 5.59
CA GLU A 64 14.97 -15.88 6.68
C GLU A 64 14.69 -14.42 6.33
N ALA A 65 15.75 -13.63 6.07
CA ALA A 65 15.60 -12.19 5.90
C ALA A 65 14.79 -11.83 4.64
N MET A 66 15.06 -12.46 3.50
CA MET A 66 14.28 -12.21 2.26
C MET A 66 12.82 -12.62 2.42
N ASN A 67 12.54 -13.73 3.08
CA ASN A 67 11.17 -14.20 3.31
C ASN A 67 10.39 -13.25 4.21
N LEU A 68 11.00 -12.74 5.29
CA LEU A 68 10.39 -11.72 6.13
C LEU A 68 10.10 -10.43 5.35
N LEU A 69 11.04 -9.98 4.51
CA LEU A 69 10.86 -8.78 3.69
C LEU A 69 9.75 -8.96 2.65
N ASN A 70 9.62 -10.15 2.06
CA ASN A 70 8.52 -10.46 1.16
C ASN A 70 7.18 -10.42 1.91
N GLY A 71 7.09 -11.01 3.10
CA GLY A 71 5.87 -10.94 3.92
C GLY A 71 5.45 -9.52 4.28
N ILE A 72 6.42 -8.64 4.61
CA ILE A 72 6.14 -7.20 4.84
C ILE A 72 5.60 -6.56 3.56
N THR A 73 6.24 -6.80 2.42
CA THR A 73 5.84 -6.22 1.12
C THR A 73 4.43 -6.67 0.73
N GLU A 74 4.11 -7.94 0.92
CA GLU A 74 2.77 -8.51 0.70
C GLU A 74 1.73 -7.86 1.59
N GLN A 75 1.99 -7.78 2.91
CA GLN A 75 1.05 -7.21 3.86
C GLN A 75 0.79 -5.72 3.60
N VAL A 76 1.84 -4.96 3.28
CA VAL A 76 1.74 -3.53 2.97
C VAL A 76 0.98 -3.32 1.65
N SER A 77 1.22 -4.16 0.64
CA SER A 77 0.47 -4.15 -0.62
C SER A 77 -1.00 -4.52 -0.42
N PHE A 78 -1.30 -5.51 0.42
CA PHE A 78 -2.65 -5.87 0.80
C PHE A 78 -3.38 -4.70 1.45
N THR A 79 -2.76 -4.04 2.44
CA THR A 79 -3.34 -2.86 3.10
C THR A 79 -3.61 -1.73 2.10
N ARG A 80 -2.69 -1.46 1.17
CA ARG A 80 -2.89 -0.48 0.09
C ARG A 80 -4.14 -0.80 -0.74
N ASN A 81 -4.31 -2.07 -1.12
CA ASN A 81 -5.43 -2.51 -1.94
C ASN A 81 -6.75 -2.36 -1.18
N CYS A 82 -6.81 -2.74 0.10
CA CYS A 82 -7.99 -2.54 0.93
C CYS A 82 -8.39 -1.06 1.04
N ILE A 83 -7.43 -0.17 1.24
CA ILE A 83 -7.71 1.28 1.32
C ILE A 83 -8.22 1.80 -0.03
N THR A 84 -7.64 1.33 -1.14
CA THR A 84 -8.09 1.72 -2.49
C THR A 84 -9.53 1.24 -2.75
N GLN A 85 -9.85 0.00 -2.40
CA GLN A 85 -11.22 -0.52 -2.50
C GLN A 85 -12.20 0.26 -1.62
N ALA A 86 -11.80 0.64 -0.41
CA ALA A 86 -12.63 1.47 0.46
C ALA A 86 -12.94 2.84 -0.18
N LEU A 87 -11.96 3.46 -0.85
CA LEU A 87 -12.17 4.70 -1.60
C LEU A 87 -13.16 4.51 -2.76
N ASP A 88 -13.04 3.43 -3.52
CA ASP A 88 -13.94 3.15 -4.63
C ASP A 88 -15.39 2.96 -4.15
N ILE A 89 -15.57 2.25 -3.02
CA ILE A 89 -16.89 2.06 -2.39
C ILE A 89 -17.47 3.39 -1.93
N MET A 90 -16.65 4.26 -1.31
CA MET A 90 -17.09 5.60 -0.90
C MET A 90 -17.55 6.43 -2.10
N ASP A 91 -16.85 6.33 -3.23
CA ASP A 91 -17.16 7.08 -4.44
C ASP A 91 -18.46 6.59 -5.09
N GLN A 92 -18.68 5.28 -5.12
CA GLN A 92 -19.94 4.68 -5.58
C GLN A 92 -21.12 5.07 -4.68
N ALA A 93 -20.92 5.06 -3.36
CA ALA A 93 -21.96 5.47 -2.41
C ALA A 93 -22.35 6.96 -2.57
N ASP A 94 -21.39 7.86 -2.79
CA ASP A 94 -21.68 9.29 -3.06
C ASP A 94 -22.47 9.45 -4.37
N GLN A 95 -22.12 8.71 -5.42
CA GLN A 95 -22.86 8.75 -6.70
C GLN A 95 -24.30 8.25 -6.56
N GLN A 96 -24.51 7.12 -5.87
CA GLN A 96 -25.84 6.57 -5.62
C GLN A 96 -26.70 7.53 -4.79
N ALA A 97 -26.14 8.10 -3.71
CA ALA A 97 -26.84 9.06 -2.88
C ALA A 97 -27.27 10.30 -3.67
N ARG A 98 -26.42 10.80 -4.59
CA ARG A 98 -26.76 11.93 -5.46
C ARG A 98 -27.88 11.61 -6.44
N SER A 99 -27.80 10.47 -7.11
CA SER A 99 -28.84 10.05 -8.05
C SER A 99 -30.20 9.91 -7.35
N LEU A 100 -30.23 9.36 -6.13
CA LEU A 100 -31.46 9.29 -5.33
C LEU A 100 -32.01 10.67 -4.97
N VAL A 101 -31.15 11.62 -4.60
CA VAL A 101 -31.57 12.99 -4.27
C VAL A 101 -32.09 13.73 -5.51
N GLU A 102 -31.42 13.59 -6.66
CA GLU A 102 -31.86 14.18 -7.94
C GLU A 102 -33.23 13.64 -8.33
N ASN A 103 -33.41 12.31 -8.27
CA ASN A 103 -34.71 11.68 -8.54
C ASN A 103 -35.82 12.17 -7.59
N LEU A 104 -35.52 12.39 -6.30
CA LEU A 104 -36.50 12.96 -5.36
C LEU A 104 -36.85 14.41 -5.70
N ILE A 105 -35.88 15.24 -6.07
CA ILE A 105 -36.11 16.63 -6.47
C ILE A 105 -37.01 16.68 -7.70
N ASP A 106 -36.78 15.82 -8.69
CA ASP A 106 -37.61 15.75 -9.90
C ASP A 106 -39.06 15.36 -9.57
N VAL A 107 -39.26 14.37 -8.68
CA VAL A 107 -40.60 14.01 -8.20
C VAL A 107 -41.28 15.21 -7.52
N PHE A 108 -40.59 15.92 -6.62
CA PHE A 108 -41.16 17.09 -5.95
C PHE A 108 -41.39 18.30 -6.86
N GLN A 109 -40.64 18.44 -7.96
CA GLN A 109 -40.87 19.49 -8.97
C GLN A 109 -42.01 19.16 -9.94
N SER A 110 -42.40 17.88 -10.02
CA SER A 110 -43.47 17.40 -10.91
C SER A 110 -44.88 17.41 -10.27
N ILE A 111 -44.99 17.81 -9.00
CA ILE A 111 -46.24 17.95 -8.23
C ILE A 111 -46.55 19.44 -8.04
#